data_AF-A0A822G154-F1
#
_entry.id   AF-A0A822G154-F1
#
_cell.length_a   1.000
_cell.length_b   1.000
_cell.length_c   1.000
_cell.angle_alpha   90.00
_cell.angle_beta   90.00
_cell.angle_gamma   90.00
#
_symmetry.space_group_name_H-M   'P 1'
#
loop_
_entity.id
_entity.type
_entity.pdbx_description
1 polymer ?
#
loop_
_entity_poly.entity_id
_entity_poly.type
_entity_poly.pdbx_seq_one_letter_code
_entity_poly.pdbx_strand_id
1 'polypeptide(L)' 'MFVPLETPISYYQVVQETLKYQCLAIGYRLMKYLHDETRFFGIVLNPDKQEQIIFSQNDKIIILAESFLSSAPH' A
#
# COMPACT_ATOMS: atom_id res chain seq x y z
N MET A 1 10.20 -4.43 -2.90
CA MET A 1 8.74 -4.65 -2.95
C MET A 1 8.30 -4.61 -4.40
N PHE A 2 7.57 -5.61 -4.86
CA PHE A 2 7.07 -5.69 -6.24
C PHE A 2 5.55 -5.85 -6.29
N VAL A 3 4.86 -4.86 -6.84
CA VAL A 3 3.41 -4.89 -7.05
C VAL A 3 3.14 -4.68 -8.54
N PRO A 4 2.40 -5.59 -9.22
CA PRO A 4 2.05 -5.43 -10.61
C PRO A 4 1.32 -4.11 -10.88
N LEU A 5 1.70 -3.44 -11.96
CA LEU A 5 1.03 -2.23 -12.45
C LEU A 5 0.07 -2.59 -13.59
N GLU A 6 -0.92 -1.74 -13.83
CA GLU A 6 -1.85 -1.81 -14.96
C GLU A 6 -2.61 -3.14 -15.09
N THR A 7 -2.67 -3.91 -14.00
CA THR A 7 -3.35 -5.19 -13.92
C THR A 7 -4.11 -5.28 -12.60
N PRO A 8 -5.32 -5.88 -12.59
CA PRO A 8 -6.06 -6.06 -11.34
C PRO A 8 -5.33 -7.01 -10.41
N ILE A 9 -5.16 -6.58 -9.17
CA ILE A 9 -4.68 -7.43 -8.08
C ILE A 9 -5.58 -7.26 -6.86
N SER A 10 -5.69 -8.30 -6.05
CA SER A 10 -6.39 -8.21 -4.77
C SER A 10 -5.55 -7.48 -3.72
N TYR A 11 -6.21 -6.77 -2.80
CA TYR A 11 -5.50 -6.18 -1.65
C TYR A 11 -4.78 -7.25 -0.80
N TYR A 12 -5.30 -8.47 -0.75
CA TYR A 12 -4.59 -9.59 -0.13
C TYR A 12 -3.20 -9.84 -0.74
N GLN A 13 -3.07 -9.80 -2.07
CA GLN A 13 -1.77 -9.95 -2.73
C GLN A 13 -0.81 -8.82 -2.38
N VAL A 14 -1.31 -7.59 -2.22
CA VAL A 14 -0.52 -6.44 -1.74
C VAL A 14 0.04 -6.72 -0.35
N VAL A 15 -0.80 -7.18 0.57
CA VAL A 15 -0.39 -7.55 1.94
C VAL A 15 0.70 -8.63 1.90
N GLN A 16 0.47 -9.71 1.13
CA GLN A 16 1.44 -10.79 0.99
C GLN A 16 2.80 -10.32 0.47
N GLU A 17 2.82 -9.37 -0.47
CA GLU A 17 4.06 -8.80 -0.96
C GLU A 17 4.78 -7.99 0.12
N THR A 18 4.06 -7.13 0.87
CA THR A 18 4.68 -6.31 1.91
C THR A 18 5.30 -7.13 3.04
N LEU A 19 4.67 -8.25 3.41
CA LEU A 19 5.16 -9.12 4.48
C LEU A 19 6.53 -9.73 4.16
N LYS A 20 6.89 -9.89 2.88
CA LYS A 20 8.24 -10.34 2.45
C LYS A 20 9.35 -9.37 2.86
N TYR A 21 9.00 -8.13 3.18
CA TYR A 21 9.92 -7.06 3.60
C TYR A 21 9.69 -6.66 5.07
N GLN A 22 9.08 -7.53 5.88
CA GLN A 22 8.79 -7.28 7.31
C GLN A 22 7.97 -6.00 7.54
N CYS A 23 7.11 -5.66 6.57
CA CYS A 23 6.20 -4.54 6.63
C CYS A 23 4.76 -5.03 6.43
N LEU A 24 3.79 -4.30 6.96
CA LEU A 24 2.37 -4.61 6.78
C LEU A 24 1.68 -3.50 6.00
N ALA A 25 1.15 -3.81 4.82
CA ALA A 25 0.22 -2.91 4.13
C ALA A 25 -1.03 -2.67 4.97
N ILE A 26 -1.38 -1.41 5.19
CA ILE A 26 -2.60 -0.98 5.90
C ILE A 26 -3.55 -0.15 5.02
N GLY A 27 -3.10 0.22 3.83
CA GLY A 27 -3.90 0.95 2.86
C GLY A 27 -3.10 1.32 1.61
N TYR A 28 -3.68 2.18 0.78
CA TYR A 28 -3.04 2.73 -0.39
C TYR A 28 -3.58 4.12 -0.72
N ARG A 29 -2.90 4.80 -1.65
CA ARG A 29 -3.32 6.05 -2.25
C ARG A 29 -3.28 5.95 -3.77
N LEU A 30 -4.41 6.23 -4.40
CA LEU A 30 -4.53 6.34 -5.85
C LEU A 30 -4.37 7.81 -6.29
N MET A 31 -3.29 8.11 -7.00
CA MET A 31 -2.91 9.47 -7.39
C MET A 31 -3.85 10.09 -8.41
N LYS A 32 -4.60 9.29 -9.19
CA LYS A 32 -5.66 9.80 -10.06
C LYS A 32 -6.77 10.56 -9.32
N TYR A 33 -6.89 10.37 -8.00
CA TYR A 33 -7.87 11.04 -7.14
C TYR A 33 -7.22 12.11 -6.25
N LEU A 34 -5.99 12.55 -6.56
CA LEU A 34 -5.22 13.53 -5.78
C LEU A 34 -5.99 14.81 -5.43
N HIS A 35 -6.90 15.25 -6.29
CA HIS A 35 -7.69 16.48 -6.11
C HIS A 35 -9.18 16.23 -5.85
N ASP A 36 -9.56 14.98 -5.57
CA ASP A 36 -10.95 14.55 -5.36
C ASP A 36 -11.18 14.29 -3.86
N GLU A 37 -11.65 15.32 -3.15
CA GLU A 37 -11.96 15.24 -1.71
C GLU A 37 -13.06 14.20 -1.41
N THR A 38 -14.03 14.04 -2.31
CA THR A 38 -15.12 13.08 -2.16
C THR A 38 -14.64 11.62 -2.14
N ARG A 39 -13.42 11.40 -2.64
CA ARG A 39 -12.71 10.12 -2.58
C ARG A 39 -11.50 10.16 -1.67
N PHE A 40 -11.54 11.02 -0.64
CA PHE A 40 -10.50 11.13 0.38
C PHE A 40 -9.10 11.34 -0.24
N PHE A 41 -9.04 12.10 -1.33
CA PHE A 41 -7.81 12.34 -2.09
C PHE A 41 -7.10 11.06 -2.56
N GLY A 42 -7.90 10.01 -2.79
CA GLY A 42 -7.48 8.68 -3.23
C GLY A 42 -7.01 7.75 -2.13
N ILE A 43 -7.09 8.16 -0.86
CA ILE A 43 -6.62 7.35 0.28
C ILE A 43 -7.70 6.34 0.65
N VAL A 44 -7.30 5.06 0.72
CA VAL A 44 -8.13 3.97 1.23
C VAL A 44 -7.35 3.27 2.34
N LEU A 45 -7.91 3.23 3.54
CA LEU A 45 -7.36 2.54 4.71
C LEU A 45 -8.21 1.32 5.03
N ASN A 46 -7.55 0.24 5.48
CA ASN A 46 -8.17 -1.07 5.69
C ASN A 46 -9.09 -1.53 4.53
N PRO A 47 -8.57 -1.63 3.30
CA PRO A 47 -9.34 -2.12 2.16
C PRO A 47 -9.84 -3.56 2.39
N ASP A 48 -10.94 -3.92 1.71
CA ASP A 48 -11.37 -5.32 1.68
C ASP A 48 -10.28 -6.19 1.02
N LYS A 49 -9.96 -7.34 1.61
CA LYS A 49 -8.91 -8.24 1.09
C LYS A 49 -9.18 -8.71 -0.34
N GLN A 50 -10.44 -8.81 -0.74
CA GLN A 50 -10.88 -9.25 -2.07
C GLN A 50 -10.97 -8.10 -3.08
N GLU A 51 -10.90 -6.85 -2.61
CA GLU A 51 -10.98 -5.66 -3.47
C GLU A 51 -9.92 -5.72 -4.57
N GLN A 52 -10.37 -5.56 -5.81
CA GLN A 52 -9.51 -5.54 -6.98
C GLN A 52 -9.05 -4.11 -7.25
N ILE A 53 -7.74 -3.92 -7.28
CA ILE A 53 -7.10 -2.61 -7.41
C ILE A 53 -6.19 -2.68 -8.63
N ILE A 54 -6.23 -1.62 -9.44
CA ILE A 54 -5.29 -1.42 -10.54
C ILE A 54 -4.39 -0.26 -10.15
N PHE A 55 -3.11 -0.55 -9.90
CA PHE A 55 -2.11 0.43 -9.57
C PHE A 55 -1.43 1.00 -10.81
N SER A 56 -1.18 2.30 -10.78
CA SER A 56 -0.30 3.03 -11.68
C SER A 56 1.03 3.34 -11.00
N GLN A 57 2.05 3.71 -11.77
CA GLN A 57 3.41 3.95 -11.27
C GLN A 57 3.49 5.01 -10.15
N ASN A 58 2.56 5.97 -10.12
CA ASN A 58 2.58 7.06 -9.16
C ASN A 58 1.86 6.72 -7.85
N ASP A 59 1.04 5.67 -7.84
CA ASP A 59 0.28 5.25 -6.66
C ASP A 59 1.20 4.81 -5.53
N LYS A 60 0.68 4.89 -4.31
CA LYS A 60 1.45 4.60 -3.09
C LYS A 60 0.75 3.55 -2.27
N ILE A 61 1.52 2.66 -1.67
CA ILE A 61 1.03 1.71 -0.66
C ILE A 61 1.44 2.24 0.70
N ILE A 62 0.48 2.30 1.62
CA ILE A 62 0.67 2.78 2.98
C ILE A 62 1.00 1.55 3.82
N ILE A 63 2.19 1.55 4.42
CA ILE A 63 2.69 0.42 5.21
C ILE A 63 2.93 0.86 6.66
N LEU A 64 2.75 -0.08 7.57
CA LEU A 64 3.41 -0.08 8.88
C LEU A 64 4.72 -0.85 8.73
N ALA A 65 5.84 -0.17 8.97
CA ALA A 65 7.15 -0.78 9.05
C ALA A 65 7.59 -0.79 10.52
N GLU A 66 8.33 -1.81 10.93
CA GLU A 66 9.03 -1.73 12.20
C GLU A 66 10.06 -0.60 12.13
N SER A 67 10.07 0.26 13.15
CA SER A 67 11.16 1.22 13.31
C SER A 67 12.43 0.44 13.58
N PHE A 68 13.41 0.51 12.68
CA PHE A 68 14.79 0.14 13.00
C PHE A 68 15.32 1.12 14.04
N LEU A 69 14.98 0.92 15.32
CA LEU A 69 15.82 1.41 16.40
C LEU A 69 17.13 0.67 16.24
N SER A 70 18.12 1.37 15.68
CA SER A 70 19.51 0.97 15.69
C SER A 70 19.83 0.47 17.10
N SER A 71 20.13 -0.82 17.20
CA SER A 71 21.04 -1.33 18.20
C SER A 71 22.39 -0.63 17.96
N ALA A 72 22.48 0.62 18.43
CA ALA A 72 23.77 1.23 18.67
C ALA A 72 24.43 0.38 19.76
N PRO A 73 25.56 -0.29 19.49
CA PRO A 73 26.27 -0.99 20.53
C PRO A 73 26.79 0.06 21.52
N HIS A 74 26.28 0.03 22.75
CA HIS A 74 26.97 0.60 23.91
C HIS A 74 28.04 -0.38 24.38
#